data_AF-A0A0D2PSQ9-F1
#
_entry.id   AF-A0A0D2PSQ9-F1
#
_cell.length_a   1.000
_cell.length_b   1.000
_cell.length_c   1.000
_cell.angle_alpha   90.00
_cell.angle_beta   90.00
_cell.angle_gamma   90.00
#
_symmetry.space_group_name_H-M   'P 1'
#
loop_
_entity.id
_entity.type
_entity.pdbx_description
1 polymer ?
#
loop_
_entity_poly.entity_id
_entity_poly.type
_entity_poly.pdbx_seq_one_letter_code
_entity_poly.pdbx_strand_id
1 'polypeptide(L)'
;MATHSWNLSVEVRAKLIQCAFEAKKGSYSPYSHFPVGAALLAPDGRVIGGANVDCEPYGGTICAERTAIVKAVSEGTRSFVGLAVVTCVPPSHNDLICSFPEPHRPMPRLARPYVWTVIMVLITPHRNVPASISPCGICRQVLREFCPPDMPVLLVPGDYPQDTKDKENAAGKRELSEGGVREYTLGELIPDGFGPEQLAQLGAAR
;
A
#
# COMPACT_ATOMS: atom_id res chain seq x y z
N MET A 1 14.44 19.73 -19.86
CA MET A 1 14.41 18.66 -18.84
C MET A 1 13.35 17.68 -19.28
N ALA A 2 13.74 16.50 -19.78
CA ALA A 2 12.82 15.55 -20.37
C ALA A 2 11.96 14.92 -19.27
N THR A 3 10.68 15.28 -19.24
CA THR A 3 9.64 14.57 -18.50
C THR A 3 9.46 13.21 -19.17
N HIS A 4 10.28 12.23 -18.80
CA HIS A 4 9.98 10.84 -19.10
C HIS A 4 8.71 10.47 -18.30
N SER A 5 7.56 10.74 -18.91
CA SER A 5 6.29 10.16 -18.48
C SER A 5 6.45 8.65 -18.62
N TRP A 6 6.71 7.97 -17.51
CA TRP A 6 6.59 6.53 -17.43
C TRP A 6 5.13 6.18 -17.67
N ASN A 7 4.78 5.96 -18.94
CA ASN A 7 3.43 5.64 -19.33
C ASN A 7 3.21 4.15 -19.05
N LEU A 8 2.93 3.82 -17.78
CA LEU A 8 2.46 2.49 -17.43
C LEU A 8 1.21 2.20 -18.27
N SER A 9 1.21 1.06 -18.98
CA SER A 9 0.05 0.69 -19.80
C SER A 9 -1.20 0.60 -18.92
N VAL A 10 -2.36 0.84 -19.53
CA VAL A 10 -3.65 0.83 -18.82
C VAL A 10 -3.87 -0.49 -18.07
N GLU A 11 -3.48 -1.60 -18.70
CA GLU A 11 -3.57 -2.96 -18.15
C GLU A 11 -2.65 -3.13 -16.94
N VAL A 12 -1.41 -2.62 -17.03
CA VAL A 12 -0.43 -2.70 -15.95
C VAL A 12 -0.87 -1.86 -14.75
N ARG A 13 -1.39 -0.65 -14.98
CA ARG A 13 -1.94 0.21 -13.92
C ARG A 13 -3.10 -0.49 -13.21
N ALA A 14 -4.06 -1.02 -13.96
CA ALA A 14 -5.20 -1.76 -13.38
C ALA A 14 -4.74 -2.96 -12.54
N LYS A 15 -3.80 -3.76 -13.05
CA LYS A 15 -3.21 -4.89 -12.33
C LYS A 15 -2.50 -4.46 -11.04
N LEU A 16 -1.75 -3.36 -11.08
CA LEU A 16 -1.03 -2.83 -9.93
C LEU A 16 -1.99 -2.36 -8.83
N ILE A 17 -3.02 -1.61 -9.20
CA ILE A 17 -4.07 -1.13 -8.29
C ILE A 17 -4.84 -2.31 -7.68
N GLN A 18 -5.25 -3.28 -8.50
CA GLN A 18 -5.95 -4.47 -8.03
C GLN A 18 -5.09 -5.26 -7.03
N CYS A 19 -3.79 -5.44 -7.32
CA CYS A 19 -2.88 -6.12 -6.42
C CYS A 19 -2.71 -5.38 -5.08
N ALA A 20 -2.68 -4.03 -5.10
CA ALA A 20 -2.61 -3.23 -3.88
C ALA A 20 -3.88 -3.42 -3.02
N PHE A 21 -5.06 -3.48 -3.64
CA PHE A 21 -6.32 -3.76 -2.94
C PHE A 21 -6.39 -5.18 -2.37
N GLU A 22 -5.92 -6.18 -3.11
CA GLU A 22 -5.82 -7.55 -2.59
C GLU A 22 -4.82 -7.64 -1.42
N ALA A 23 -3.67 -6.99 -1.53
CA ALA A 23 -2.67 -6.96 -0.47
C ALA A 23 -3.23 -6.31 0.81
N LYS A 24 -4.01 -5.22 0.70
CA LYS A 24 -4.67 -4.53 1.82
C LYS A 24 -5.45 -5.49 2.72
N LYS A 25 -6.08 -6.54 2.17
CA LYS A 25 -6.85 -7.54 2.94
C LYS A 25 -5.99 -8.26 4.00
N GLY A 26 -4.68 -8.31 3.81
CA GLY A 26 -3.72 -8.85 4.78
C GLY A 26 -3.23 -7.85 5.83
N SER A 27 -3.80 -6.64 5.91
CA SER A 27 -3.42 -5.63 6.90
C SER A 27 -3.67 -6.14 8.31
N TYR A 28 -2.65 -6.03 9.17
CA TYR A 28 -2.79 -6.22 10.61
C TYR A 28 -2.76 -4.85 11.27
N SER A 29 -3.93 -4.27 11.54
CA SER A 29 -4.03 -2.90 12.08
C SER A 29 -5.01 -2.77 13.25
N PRO A 30 -4.88 -3.58 14.33
CA PRO A 30 -5.80 -3.55 15.45
C PRO A 30 -5.72 -2.27 16.30
N TYR A 31 -4.63 -1.49 16.18
CA TYR A 31 -4.43 -0.28 16.97
C TYR A 31 -4.85 0.98 16.19
N SER A 32 -4.41 1.11 14.93
CA SER A 32 -4.79 2.25 14.10
C SER A 32 -6.18 2.12 13.50
N HIS A 33 -6.66 0.90 13.29
CA HIS A 33 -7.85 0.56 12.50
C HIS A 33 -7.81 1.16 11.08
N PHE A 34 -6.61 1.37 10.53
CA PHE A 34 -6.38 2.03 9.26
C PHE A 34 -5.65 1.09 8.27
N PRO A 35 -6.40 0.29 7.48
CA PRO A 35 -5.80 -0.67 6.58
C PRO A 35 -5.27 0.00 5.30
N VAL A 36 -4.01 -0.25 5.00
CA VAL A 36 -3.29 0.25 3.82
C VAL A 36 -2.73 -0.93 3.04
N GLY A 37 -2.90 -0.88 1.72
CA GLY A 37 -2.26 -1.80 0.79
C GLY A 37 -1.30 -1.06 -0.13
N ALA A 38 -0.24 -1.75 -0.54
CA ALA A 38 0.69 -1.26 -1.54
C ALA A 38 1.07 -2.39 -2.51
N ALA A 39 1.39 -2.04 -3.74
CA ALA A 39 1.92 -2.98 -4.71
C ALA A 39 3.06 -2.35 -5.52
N LEU A 40 4.16 -3.09 -5.63
CA LEU A 40 5.35 -2.71 -6.41
C LEU A 40 5.39 -3.49 -7.71
N LEU A 41 5.70 -2.80 -8.79
CA LEU A 41 5.95 -3.39 -10.10
C LEU A 41 7.45 -3.54 -10.33
N ALA A 42 7.91 -4.75 -10.57
CA ALA A 42 9.28 -5.05 -10.99
C ALA A 42 9.44 -4.91 -12.51
N PRO A 43 10.65 -4.65 -13.03
CA PRO A 43 10.92 -4.55 -14.48
C PRO A 43 10.54 -5.80 -15.28
N ASP A 44 10.52 -6.98 -14.65
CA ASP A 44 10.14 -8.25 -15.27
C ASP A 44 8.61 -8.50 -15.28
N GLY A 45 7.82 -7.52 -14.82
CA GLY A 45 6.36 -7.58 -14.78
C GLY A 45 5.77 -8.28 -13.55
N ARG A 46 6.60 -8.75 -12.60
CA ARG A 46 6.12 -9.24 -11.30
C ARG A 46 5.55 -8.10 -10.49
N VAL A 47 4.43 -8.36 -9.81
CA VAL A 47 3.80 -7.40 -8.89
C VAL A 47 3.86 -7.96 -7.48
N ILE A 48 4.46 -7.21 -6.57
CA ILE A 48 4.67 -7.60 -5.18
C ILE A 48 3.78 -6.74 -4.29
N GLY A 49 2.77 -7.37 -3.66
CA GLY A 49 1.88 -6.73 -2.70
C GLY A 49 2.45 -6.68 -1.28
N GLY A 50 2.06 -5.66 -0.53
CA GLY A 50 2.33 -5.49 0.90
C GLY A 50 1.18 -4.81 1.62
N ALA A 51 1.07 -5.05 2.93
CA ALA A 51 0.08 -4.45 3.81
C ALA A 51 0.75 -3.90 5.06
N ASN A 52 0.10 -2.92 5.72
CA ASN A 52 0.62 -2.42 6.99
C ASN A 52 0.44 -3.46 8.11
N VAL A 53 1.42 -3.47 9.01
CA VAL A 53 1.44 -4.31 10.21
C VAL A 53 1.76 -3.40 11.38
N ASP A 54 0.74 -3.14 12.19
CA ASP A 54 0.88 -2.35 13.41
C ASP A 54 1.56 -3.19 14.51
N CYS A 55 2.29 -2.49 15.36
CA CYS A 55 2.92 -3.04 16.56
C CYS A 55 2.52 -2.19 17.77
N GLU A 56 2.32 -2.82 18.93
CA GLU A 56 1.88 -2.13 20.15
C GLU A 56 2.87 -1.03 20.56
N PRO A 57 4.20 -1.29 20.64
CA PRO A 57 5.17 -0.22 20.46
C PRO A 57 5.04 0.36 19.04
N TYR A 58 4.39 1.52 18.91
CA TYR A 58 4.10 2.13 17.62
C TYR A 58 5.33 2.30 16.71
N GLY A 59 6.53 2.46 17.28
CA GLY A 59 7.79 2.52 16.54
C GLY A 59 8.15 1.26 15.75
N GLY A 60 7.59 0.10 16.12
CA GLY A 60 7.76 -1.18 15.41
C GLY A 60 6.80 -1.37 14.23
N THR A 61 5.87 -0.43 14.00
CA THR A 61 4.89 -0.52 12.90
C THR A 61 5.58 -0.44 11.53
N ILE A 62 5.19 -1.35 10.63
CA ILE A 62 5.68 -1.38 9.24
C ILE A 62 4.55 -0.99 8.30
N CYS A 63 4.81 -0.02 7.43
CA CYS A 63 3.85 0.46 6.45
C CYS A 63 3.77 -0.51 5.25
N ALA A 64 2.67 -0.47 4.51
CA ALA A 64 2.41 -1.36 3.38
C ALA A 64 3.51 -1.33 2.30
N GLU A 65 4.01 -0.13 1.98
CA GLU A 65 5.06 0.10 1.00
C GLU A 65 6.36 -0.56 1.45
N ARG A 66 6.72 -0.41 2.74
CA ARG A 66 7.90 -1.07 3.32
C ARG A 66 7.75 -2.58 3.34
N THR A 67 6.55 -3.09 3.67
CA THR A 67 6.27 -4.54 3.60
C THR A 67 6.49 -5.06 2.18
N ALA A 68 6.00 -4.36 1.15
CA ALA A 68 6.20 -4.75 -0.25
C ALA A 68 7.68 -4.74 -0.66
N ILE A 69 8.44 -3.70 -0.27
CA ILE A 69 9.89 -3.60 -0.55
C ILE A 69 10.64 -4.73 0.14
N VAL A 70 10.42 -4.94 1.45
CA VAL A 70 11.13 -5.95 2.24
C VAL A 70 10.91 -7.33 1.64
N LYS A 71 9.65 -7.65 1.27
CA LYS A 71 9.32 -8.89 0.59
C LYS A 71 10.08 -9.03 -0.74
N ALA A 72 9.96 -8.04 -1.63
CA ALA A 72 10.60 -8.08 -2.93
C ALA A 72 12.13 -8.22 -2.86
N VAL A 73 12.77 -7.46 -1.97
CA VAL A 73 14.22 -7.47 -1.77
C VAL A 73 14.68 -8.81 -1.18
N SER A 74 13.94 -9.36 -0.23
CA SER A 74 14.24 -10.68 0.35
C SER A 74 14.13 -11.82 -0.68
N GLU A 75 13.28 -11.65 -1.70
CA GLU A 75 13.10 -12.57 -2.82
C GLU A 75 14.03 -12.24 -4.02
N GLY A 76 15.02 -11.36 -3.84
CA GLY A 76 16.06 -11.04 -4.82
C GLY A 76 15.72 -9.93 -5.81
N THR A 77 14.56 -9.28 -5.68
CA THR A 77 14.14 -8.17 -6.56
C THR A 77 14.50 -6.82 -5.94
N ARG A 78 15.42 -6.08 -6.58
CA ARG A 78 15.99 -4.83 -6.04
C ARG A 78 15.80 -3.60 -6.93
N SER A 79 14.95 -3.72 -7.96
CA SER A 79 14.63 -2.62 -8.88
C SER A 79 13.14 -2.64 -9.18
N PHE A 80 12.53 -1.46 -9.27
CA PHE A 80 11.09 -1.27 -9.41
C PHE A 80 10.79 -0.14 -10.39
N VAL A 81 9.66 -0.25 -11.09
CA VAL A 81 9.23 0.67 -12.15
C VAL A 81 7.86 1.30 -11.89
N GLY A 82 7.24 0.98 -10.75
CA GLY A 82 5.98 1.60 -10.35
C GLY A 82 5.50 1.15 -8.98
N LEU A 83 4.73 2.01 -8.32
CA LEU A 83 4.11 1.76 -7.02
C LEU A 83 2.64 2.20 -7.08
N ALA A 84 1.74 1.39 -6.52
CA ALA A 84 0.39 1.83 -6.17
C ALA A 84 0.18 1.72 -4.66
N VAL A 85 -0.49 2.71 -4.06
CA VAL A 85 -0.89 2.73 -2.66
C VAL A 85 -2.38 2.95 -2.58
N VAL A 86 -3.07 2.11 -1.81
CA VAL A 86 -4.53 2.12 -1.65
C VAL A 86 -4.91 2.20 -0.18
N THR A 87 -6.05 2.83 0.09
CA THR A 87 -6.68 2.86 1.41
C THR A 87 -8.07 2.22 1.37
N CYS A 88 -8.84 2.43 2.43
CA CYS A 88 -10.20 1.96 2.55
C CYS A 88 -11.17 3.13 2.71
N VAL A 89 -12.32 2.99 2.06
CA VAL A 89 -13.59 3.65 2.39
C VAL A 89 -14.53 2.52 2.85
N PRO A 90 -15.42 2.74 3.83
CA PRO A 90 -16.28 1.66 4.26
C PRO A 90 -17.22 1.32 3.10
N PRO A 91 -17.55 0.03 2.89
CA PRO A 91 -18.72 -0.29 2.10
C PRO A 91 -19.94 0.35 2.75
N SER A 92 -20.88 0.82 1.93
CA SER A 92 -22.15 1.38 2.38
C SER A 92 -22.89 0.34 3.23
N HIS A 93 -22.83 0.48 4.54
CA HIS A 93 -23.63 -0.15 5.59
C HIS A 93 -23.85 -1.69 5.60
N ASN A 94 -23.40 -2.47 4.62
CA ASN A 94 -23.79 -3.89 4.54
C ASN A 94 -22.72 -4.90 4.10
N ASP A 95 -21.51 -4.50 3.72
CA ASP A 95 -20.50 -5.49 3.31
C ASP A 95 -19.49 -5.77 4.44
N LEU A 96 -19.71 -6.88 5.14
CA LEU A 96 -18.83 -7.47 6.17
C LEU A 96 -17.50 -8.02 5.62
N ILE A 97 -16.99 -7.51 4.49
CA ILE A 97 -15.94 -8.17 3.69
C ILE A 97 -14.53 -8.06 4.32
N CYS A 98 -14.29 -7.13 5.26
CA CYS A 98 -13.06 -7.14 6.07
C CYS A 98 -13.23 -7.93 7.38
N SER A 99 -13.81 -9.13 7.31
CA SER A 99 -13.82 -10.06 8.43
C SER A 99 -12.46 -10.74 8.52
N PHE A 100 -11.64 -10.33 9.48
CA PHE A 100 -10.40 -11.04 9.80
C PHE A 100 -10.76 -12.49 10.24
N PRO A 101 -10.09 -13.54 9.75
CA PRO A 101 -10.20 -14.85 10.38
C PRO A 101 -9.68 -14.72 11.82
N GLU A 102 -10.42 -15.28 12.78
CA GLU A 102 -10.07 -15.22 14.21
C GLU A 102 -8.57 -15.53 14.45
N PRO A 103 -7.92 -14.87 15.43
CA PRO A 103 -6.51 -15.10 15.69
C PRO A 103 -6.24 -16.59 15.99
N HIS A 104 -5.56 -17.29 15.08
CA HIS A 104 -5.17 -18.70 15.18
C HIS A 104 -4.06 -18.99 16.23
N ARG A 105 -4.02 -18.27 17.36
CA ARG A 105 -3.17 -18.67 18.49
C ARG A 105 -3.90 -18.52 19.81
N PRO A 106 -4.23 -19.64 20.50
CA PRO A 106 -4.49 -19.56 21.92
C PRO A 106 -3.20 -19.14 22.62
N MET A 107 -3.21 -17.98 23.26
CA MET A 107 -2.24 -17.65 24.32
C MET A 107 -2.31 -18.74 25.40
N PRO A 108 -1.17 -19.19 25.96
CA PRO A 108 -1.19 -20.21 26.99
C PRO A 108 -2.01 -19.76 28.20
N ARG A 109 -2.93 -20.63 28.59
CA ARG A 109 -3.94 -20.46 29.63
C ARG A 109 -3.28 -20.17 30.98
N LEU A 110 -3.41 -18.94 31.47
CA LEU A 110 -3.45 -18.69 32.90
C LEU A 110 -4.85 -18.16 33.26
N ALA A 111 -5.57 -18.97 34.01
CA ALA A 111 -6.99 -18.89 34.27
C ALA A 111 -7.40 -17.64 35.08
N ARG A 112 -8.43 -16.91 34.62
CA ARG A 112 -9.41 -16.21 35.47
C ARG A 112 -10.79 -16.15 34.78
N PRO A 113 -11.86 -16.73 35.37
CA PRO A 113 -13.12 -17.02 34.65
C PRO A 113 -14.19 -15.89 34.69
N TYR A 114 -13.83 -14.62 34.85
CA TYR A 114 -14.81 -13.51 35.00
C TYR A 114 -14.59 -12.30 34.08
N VAL A 115 -13.89 -12.46 32.95
CA VAL A 115 -13.70 -11.37 31.95
C VAL A 115 -14.34 -11.69 30.60
N TRP A 116 -15.21 -12.71 30.54
CA TRP A 116 -16.05 -12.95 29.36
C TRP A 116 -17.13 -11.86 29.18
N THR A 117 -17.37 -11.00 30.17
CA THR A 117 -18.30 -9.86 30.06
C THR A 117 -17.69 -8.63 29.35
N VAL A 118 -16.46 -8.74 28.84
CA VAL A 118 -15.88 -7.78 27.88
C VAL A 118 -15.92 -8.34 26.44
N ILE A 119 -16.86 -9.27 26.18
CA ILE A 119 -17.46 -9.47 24.86
C ILE A 119 -18.23 -8.19 24.53
N MET A 120 -17.53 -7.15 24.08
CA MET A 120 -17.98 -5.85 23.54
C MET A 120 -16.90 -4.77 23.72
N VAL A 121 -15.61 -5.09 23.53
CA VAL A 121 -14.73 -4.05 22.97
C VAL A 121 -15.08 -3.99 21.49
N LEU A 122 -16.15 -3.24 21.25
CA LEU A 122 -16.33 -2.31 20.16
C LEU A 122 -15.72 -2.80 18.84
N ILE A 123 -16.62 -3.18 17.93
CA ILE A 123 -16.47 -2.97 16.50
C ILE A 123 -16.05 -1.50 16.32
N THR A 124 -14.75 -1.17 16.46
CA THR A 124 -14.27 0.17 16.15
C THR A 124 -14.38 0.27 14.65
N PRO A 125 -15.25 1.14 14.10
CA PRO A 125 -15.35 1.28 12.66
C PRO A 125 -13.97 1.69 12.16
N HIS A 126 -13.47 1.00 11.14
CA HIS A 126 -12.25 1.38 10.45
C HIS A 126 -12.25 2.89 10.22
N ARG A 127 -11.16 3.56 10.60
CA ARG A 127 -11.01 4.99 10.31
C ARG A 127 -10.78 5.08 8.81
N ASN A 128 -11.74 5.65 8.10
CA ASN A 128 -11.74 5.65 6.65
C ASN A 128 -11.57 7.08 6.13
N VAL A 129 -10.76 7.22 5.09
CA VAL A 129 -10.50 8.49 4.44
C VAL A 129 -10.73 8.28 2.94
N PRO A 130 -11.71 8.97 2.34
CA PRO A 130 -11.96 8.86 0.90
C PRO A 130 -10.79 9.43 0.09
N ALA A 131 -10.07 10.40 0.63
CA ALA A 131 -8.88 10.93 -0.02
C ALA A 131 -7.75 9.88 -0.13
N SER A 132 -7.03 9.92 -1.26
CA SER A 132 -5.80 9.15 -1.40
C SER A 132 -4.72 9.62 -0.42
N ILE A 133 -3.97 8.68 0.13
CA ILE A 133 -2.87 8.98 1.05
C ILE A 133 -1.54 8.98 0.32
N SER A 134 -0.61 9.81 0.78
CA SER A 134 0.76 9.79 0.32
C SER A 134 1.62 8.90 1.23
N PRO A 135 2.62 8.18 0.68
CA PRO A 135 3.60 7.45 1.49
C PRO A 135 4.21 8.33 2.58
N CYS A 136 4.44 7.77 3.76
CA CYS A 136 5.09 8.52 4.85
C CYS A 136 6.58 8.76 4.54
N GLY A 137 7.23 9.69 5.26
CA GLY A 137 8.63 10.04 5.01
C GLY A 137 9.60 8.85 5.06
N ILE A 138 9.39 7.91 5.98
CA ILE A 138 10.20 6.68 6.06
C ILE A 138 10.01 5.81 4.82
N CYS A 139 8.78 5.63 4.33
CA CYS A 139 8.52 4.88 3.11
C CYS A 139 9.19 5.53 1.90
N ARG A 140 9.06 6.86 1.75
CA ARG A 140 9.70 7.61 0.66
C ARG A 140 11.22 7.43 0.68
N GLN A 141 11.83 7.48 1.86
CA GLN A 141 13.27 7.30 2.01
C GLN A 141 13.73 5.87 1.68
N VAL A 142 12.97 4.85 2.10
CA VAL A 142 13.28 3.45 1.74
C VAL A 142 13.07 3.21 0.24
N LEU A 143 12.00 3.75 -0.34
CA LEU A 143 11.77 3.72 -1.79
C LEU A 143 12.95 4.36 -2.55
N ARG A 144 13.47 5.49 -2.07
CA ARG A 144 14.58 6.21 -2.70
C ARG A 144 15.86 5.38 -2.84
N GLU A 145 16.05 4.36 -1.99
CA GLU A 145 17.20 3.45 -2.07
C GLU A 145 17.12 2.50 -3.28
N PHE A 146 15.92 2.02 -3.62
CA PHE A 146 15.70 0.98 -4.63
C PHE A 146 15.05 1.47 -5.92
N CYS A 147 14.44 2.65 -5.88
CA CYS A 147 13.64 3.20 -6.96
C CYS A 147 14.25 4.50 -7.47
N PRO A 148 14.22 4.74 -8.79
CA PRO A 148 14.68 5.99 -9.35
C PRO A 148 13.68 7.12 -9.05
N PRO A 149 14.12 8.39 -9.03
CA PRO A 149 13.27 9.53 -8.66
C PRO A 149 12.11 9.75 -9.65
N ASP A 150 12.24 9.32 -10.89
CA ASP A 150 11.19 9.41 -11.92
C ASP A 150 10.15 8.29 -11.84
N MET A 151 10.31 7.31 -10.92
CA MET A 151 9.37 6.20 -10.78
C MET A 151 7.95 6.70 -10.45
N PRO A 152 6.91 6.25 -11.19
CA PRO A 152 5.53 6.63 -10.93
C PRO A 152 4.98 6.00 -9.64
N VAL A 153 4.24 6.81 -8.88
CA VAL A 153 3.56 6.47 -7.64
C VAL A 153 2.08 6.84 -7.77
N LEU A 154 1.23 5.83 -7.81
CA LEU A 154 -0.22 5.94 -7.91
C LEU A 154 -0.83 5.99 -6.51
N LEU A 155 -1.42 7.12 -6.14
CA LEU A 155 -2.15 7.31 -4.90
C LEU A 155 -3.64 7.12 -5.18
N VAL A 156 -4.13 5.93 -4.86
CA VAL A 156 -5.49 5.51 -5.15
C VAL A 156 -6.39 5.84 -3.96
N PRO A 157 -7.50 6.57 -4.17
CA PRO A 157 -8.43 6.88 -3.11
C PRO A 157 -9.19 5.63 -2.66
N GLY A 158 -9.71 5.63 -1.44
CA GLY A 158 -10.35 4.43 -0.88
C GLY A 158 -11.72 4.11 -1.48
N ASP A 159 -12.37 5.07 -2.13
CA ASP A 159 -13.63 4.95 -2.87
C ASP A 159 -13.43 4.61 -4.36
N TYR A 160 -12.21 4.26 -4.76
CA TYR A 160 -11.92 3.85 -6.11
C TYR A 160 -12.79 2.64 -6.53
N PRO A 161 -13.51 2.70 -7.66
CA PRO A 161 -14.43 1.65 -8.07
C PRO A 161 -13.70 0.35 -8.39
N GLN A 162 -14.04 -0.72 -7.69
CA GLN A 162 -13.41 -2.05 -7.84
C GLN A 162 -14.19 -3.01 -8.74
N ASP A 163 -15.49 -2.75 -8.95
CA ASP A 163 -16.40 -3.71 -9.58
C ASP A 163 -16.36 -3.70 -11.10
N THR A 164 -16.40 -4.92 -11.63
CA THR A 164 -16.25 -5.24 -13.05
C THR A 164 -17.58 -5.35 -13.81
N LYS A 165 -18.72 -4.99 -13.18
CA LYS A 165 -20.03 -4.91 -13.84
C LYS A 165 -20.21 -3.66 -14.72
N ASP A 166 -19.37 -2.65 -14.53
CA ASP A 166 -19.30 -1.47 -15.41
C ASP A 166 -18.40 -1.69 -16.64
N LYS A 167 -17.96 -2.94 -16.89
CA LYS A 167 -17.11 -3.27 -18.04
C LYS A 167 -17.84 -3.18 -19.39
N GLU A 168 -19.16 -3.35 -19.43
CA GLU A 168 -19.90 -3.32 -20.71
C GLU A 168 -20.19 -1.91 -21.23
N ASN A 169 -20.15 -0.88 -20.39
CA ASN A 169 -20.28 0.52 -20.84
C ASN A 169 -18.93 1.26 -20.93
N ALA A 170 -17.81 0.63 -20.56
CA ALA A 170 -16.48 1.25 -20.50
C ALA A 170 -15.47 0.70 -21.53
N ALA A 171 -15.92 -0.08 -22.52
CA ALA A 171 -15.11 -0.47 -23.68
C ALA A 171 -14.76 0.71 -24.62
N GLY A 172 -15.21 1.92 -24.29
CA GLY A 172 -14.78 3.16 -24.94
C GLY A 172 -14.40 4.21 -23.92
N LYS A 173 -13.10 4.49 -23.78
CA LYS A 173 -12.54 5.71 -23.16
C LYS A 173 -13.15 6.11 -21.80
N ARG A 174 -12.77 5.43 -20.71
CA ARG A 174 -12.68 6.10 -19.41
C ARG A 174 -11.22 6.16 -19.00
N GLU A 175 -10.66 7.36 -18.95
CA GLU A 175 -9.29 7.55 -18.49
C GLU A 175 -9.21 7.15 -17.01
N LEU A 176 -8.18 6.39 -16.62
CA LEU A 176 -7.94 6.02 -15.22
C LEU A 176 -7.77 7.24 -14.27
N SER A 177 -7.64 8.46 -14.82
CA SER A 177 -7.67 9.75 -14.13
C SER A 177 -9.07 10.10 -13.58
N GLU A 178 -10.15 9.55 -14.12
CA GLU A 178 -11.53 9.87 -13.72
C GLU A 178 -11.92 9.26 -12.35
N GLY A 179 -11.16 8.28 -11.84
CA GLY A 179 -11.39 7.65 -10.53
C GLY A 179 -10.74 8.34 -9.34
N GLY A 180 -10.28 9.60 -9.49
CA GLY A 180 -9.63 10.35 -8.41
C GLY A 180 -8.22 9.87 -8.03
N VAL A 181 -7.60 9.01 -8.86
CA VAL A 181 -6.22 8.55 -8.66
C VAL A 181 -5.28 9.72 -8.91
N ARG A 182 -4.43 10.01 -7.93
CA ARG A 182 -3.37 11.02 -8.07
C ARG A 182 -2.06 10.33 -8.41
N GLU A 183 -1.37 10.86 -9.40
CA GLU A 183 -0.10 10.33 -9.86
C GLU A 183 1.01 11.34 -9.54
N TYR A 184 2.08 10.82 -8.95
CA TYR A 184 3.28 11.58 -8.64
C TYR A 184 4.50 10.75 -9.05
N THR A 185 5.61 11.39 -9.31
CA THR A 185 6.92 10.73 -9.31
C THR A 185 7.45 10.61 -7.89
N LEU A 186 8.34 9.64 -7.64
CA LEU A 186 8.99 9.52 -6.34
C LEU A 186 9.74 10.80 -5.96
N GLY A 187 10.41 11.45 -6.91
CA GLY A 187 11.16 12.70 -6.72
C GLY A 187 10.29 13.89 -6.34
N GLU A 188 9.04 13.97 -6.83
CA GLU A 188 8.07 14.96 -6.36
C GLU A 188 7.65 14.71 -4.91
N LEU A 189 7.60 13.45 -4.48
CA LEU A 189 7.27 13.09 -3.10
C LEU A 189 8.45 13.28 -2.15
N ILE A 190 9.70 13.16 -2.61
CA ILE A 190 10.92 13.37 -1.83
C ILE A 190 11.93 14.26 -2.58
N PRO A 191 11.64 15.57 -2.71
CA PRO A 191 12.53 16.48 -3.41
C PRO A 191 13.90 16.51 -2.72
N ASP A 192 14.96 16.46 -3.53
CA ASP A 192 16.36 16.43 -3.07
C ASP A 192 16.65 15.33 -2.02
N GLY A 193 15.89 14.23 -2.08
CA GLY A 193 16.03 13.11 -1.16
C GLY A 193 17.43 12.49 -1.22
N PHE A 194 18.01 12.25 -0.05
CA PHE A 194 19.29 11.55 0.07
C PHE A 194 19.16 10.14 -0.50
N GLY A 195 20.15 9.72 -1.29
CA GLY A 195 20.09 8.46 -2.00
C GLY A 195 21.45 7.86 -2.33
N PRO A 196 21.42 6.80 -3.14
CA PRO A 196 22.58 6.06 -3.63
C PRO A 196 23.70 6.93 -4.21
N GLU A 197 23.32 7.96 -4.98
CA GLU A 197 24.26 8.79 -5.72
C GLU A 197 25.11 9.67 -4.80
N GLN A 198 24.56 10.17 -3.70
CA GLN A 198 25.34 10.95 -2.72
C GLN A 198 26.31 10.05 -1.96
N LEU A 199 25.95 8.81 -1.65
CA LEU A 199 26.86 7.85 -1.02
C LEU A 199 28.04 7.51 -1.93
N ALA A 200 27.80 7.34 -3.23
CA ALA A 200 28.85 7.09 -4.21
C ALA A 200 29.86 8.26 -4.30
N GLN A 201 29.38 9.51 -4.16
CA GLN A 201 30.24 10.70 -4.12
C GLN A 201 31.11 10.78 -2.87
N LEU A 202 30.66 10.20 -1.74
CA LEU A 202 31.39 10.14 -0.48
C LEU A 202 32.45 9.01 -0.45
N GLY A 203 32.61 8.25 -1.55
CA GLY A 203 33.52 7.11 -1.60
C GLY A 203 33.05 5.90 -0.79
N ALA A 204 31.78 5.89 -0.36
CA ALA A 204 31.16 4.71 0.23
C ALA A 204 30.89 3.70 -0.90
N ALA A 205 31.75 2.69 -1.01
CA ALA A 205 31.58 1.59 -1.96
C ALA A 205 30.25 0.85 -1.71
N ARG A 206 29.58 0.47 -2.80
CA ARG A 206 28.41 -0.43 -2.79
C ARG A 206 28.83 -1.86 -3.06
#